data_AF-A0A925RQF6-F1
#
_entry.id   AF-A0A925RQF6-F1
#
_cell.length_a   1.000
_cell.length_b   1.000
_cell.length_c   1.000
_cell.angle_alpha   90.00
_cell.angle_beta   90.00
_cell.angle_gamma   90.00
#
_symmetry.space_group_name_H-M   'P 1'
#
loop_
_entity.id
_entity.type
_entity.pdbx_description
1 polymer ?
#
loop_
_entity_poly.entity_id
_entity_poly.type
_entity_poly.pdbx_seq_one_letter_code
_entity_poly.pdbx_strand_id
1 'polypeptide(L)'
;MVTPCVGLDEAGRAVDADGKERVELDISAWLPMRNTVAEAVTRGVLAGDPNELAHIYWAGLHGLVSLHLAGKLRIGRSLDSLIGPVIDHLIAGARVSRPTRPSPRRKSR
;
A
#
# COMPACT_ATOMS: atom_id res chain seq x y z
N MET A 1 -0.44 12.40 -24.83
CA MET A 1 -0.53 11.80 -23.48
C MET A 1 -1.34 12.78 -22.66
N VAL A 2 -2.65 12.59 -22.64
CA VAL A 2 -3.62 13.55 -22.09
C VAL A 2 -3.61 13.36 -20.58
N THR A 3 -3.22 14.38 -19.82
CA THR A 3 -3.51 14.43 -18.39
C THR A 3 -5.03 14.24 -18.24
N PRO A 4 -5.54 13.28 -17.44
CA PRO A 4 -6.97 13.22 -17.23
C PRO A 4 -7.39 14.55 -16.60
N CYS A 5 -8.34 15.24 -17.23
CA CYS A 5 -8.88 16.51 -16.75
C CYS A 5 -9.29 16.32 -15.28
N VAL A 6 -8.58 16.96 -14.36
CA VAL A 6 -8.93 16.97 -12.94
C VAL A 6 -10.17 17.84 -12.83
N GLY A 7 -11.33 17.23 -12.61
CA GLY A 7 -12.52 17.96 -12.20
C GLY A 7 -12.29 18.49 -10.78
N LEU A 8 -12.55 19.77 -10.57
CA LEU A 8 -12.70 20.33 -9.24
C LEU A 8 -14.20 20.42 -8.94
N ASP A 9 -14.63 19.97 -7.77
CA ASP A 9 -16.01 20.18 -7.32
C ASP A 9 -16.24 21.65 -6.94
N GLU A 10 -17.50 22.01 -6.63
CA GLU A 10 -17.91 23.36 -6.20
C GLU A 10 -17.14 23.87 -4.95
N ALA A 11 -16.46 22.99 -4.21
CA ALA A 11 -15.64 23.31 -3.04
C ALA A 11 -14.13 23.29 -3.33
N GLY A 12 -13.72 23.14 -4.59
CA GLY A 12 -12.31 23.11 -5.02
C GLY A 12 -11.57 21.80 -4.70
N ARG A 13 -12.27 20.73 -4.35
CA ARG A 13 -11.67 19.40 -4.14
C ARG A 13 -11.54 18.67 -5.46
N ALA A 14 -10.48 17.89 -5.58
CA ALA A 14 -10.25 17.15 -6.79
C ALA A 14 -11.02 15.82 -6.81
N VAL A 15 -11.84 15.66 -7.83
CA VAL A 15 -12.70 14.51 -8.07
C VAL A 15 -12.29 13.76 -9.33
N ASP A 16 -12.61 12.47 -9.41
CA ASP A 16 -12.46 11.67 -10.63
C ASP A 16 -13.61 11.94 -11.62
N ALA A 17 -13.61 11.22 -12.75
CA ALA A 17 -14.61 11.38 -13.81
C ALA A 17 -16.05 11.02 -13.37
N ASP A 18 -16.18 10.28 -12.27
CA ASP A 18 -17.44 9.84 -11.68
C ASP A 18 -17.87 10.72 -10.48
N GLY A 19 -17.15 11.82 -10.23
CA GLY A 19 -17.47 12.79 -9.17
C GLY A 19 -17.05 12.37 -7.77
N LYS A 20 -16.22 11.32 -7.63
CA LYS A 20 -15.75 10.82 -6.34
C LYS A 20 -14.48 11.56 -5.90
N GLU A 21 -14.45 11.99 -4.64
CA GLU A 21 -13.27 12.64 -4.06
C GLU A 21 -12.09 11.65 -4.02
N ARG A 22 -10.89 12.09 -4.44
CA ARG A 22 -9.68 11.23 -4.47
C ARG A 22 -9.38 10.53 -3.13
N VAL A 23 -9.71 11.17 -2.02
CA VAL A 23 -9.55 10.62 -0.66
C VAL A 23 -10.40 9.38 -0.46
N GLU A 24 -11.61 9.34 -1.01
CA GLU A 24 -12.54 8.22 -0.85
C GLU A 24 -12.14 7.01 -1.72
N LEU A 25 -11.44 7.25 -2.84
CA LEU A 25 -10.83 6.19 -3.65
C LEU A 25 -9.64 5.55 -2.93
N ASP A 26 -8.76 6.36 -2.35
CA ASP A 26 -7.59 5.88 -1.61
C ASP A 26 -8.02 5.06 -0.39
N ILE A 27 -9.03 5.53 0.36
CA ILE A 27 -9.62 4.81 1.49
C ILE A 27 -10.24 3.48 1.02
N SER A 28 -10.95 3.48 -0.12
CA SER A 28 -11.62 2.29 -0.64
C SER A 28 -10.64 1.19 -1.06
N ALA A 29 -9.45 1.53 -1.57
CA ALA A 29 -8.43 0.56 -1.94
C ALA A 29 -7.60 0.11 -0.72
N TRP A 30 -7.36 1.00 0.24
CA TRP A 30 -6.56 0.75 1.42
C TRP A 30 -7.26 -0.13 2.47
N LEU A 31 -8.52 0.19 2.81
CA LEU A 31 -9.23 -0.44 3.92
C LEU A 31 -9.36 -1.96 3.79
N PRO A 32 -9.72 -2.53 2.63
CA PRO A 32 -9.80 -3.98 2.47
C PRO A 32 -8.48 -4.67 2.81
N MET A 33 -7.37 -4.19 2.23
CA MET A 33 -6.04 -4.75 2.47
C MET A 33 -5.65 -4.62 3.96
N ARG A 34 -5.83 -3.44 4.57
CA ARG A 34 -5.51 -3.24 5.99
C ARG A 34 -6.33 -4.15 6.89
N ASN A 35 -7.62 -4.35 6.58
CA ASN A 35 -8.50 -5.21 7.36
C ASN A 35 -8.09 -6.69 7.26
N THR A 36 -7.71 -7.16 6.07
CA THR A 36 -7.15 -8.50 5.89
C THR A 36 -5.85 -8.69 6.68
N VAL A 37 -4.96 -7.70 6.70
CA VAL A 37 -3.73 -7.74 7.51
C VAL A 37 -4.05 -7.79 9.00
N ALA A 38 -4.98 -6.95 9.47
CA ALA A 38 -5.41 -6.95 10.88
C ALA A 38 -6.02 -8.29 11.31
N GLU A 39 -6.83 -8.90 10.44
CA GLU A 39 -7.37 -10.24 10.66
C GLU A 39 -6.25 -11.29 10.72
N ALA A 40 -5.27 -11.24 9.82
CA ALA A 40 -4.16 -12.18 9.81
C ALA A 40 -3.27 -12.06 11.06
N VAL A 41 -3.07 -10.84 11.58
CA VAL A 41 -2.41 -10.61 12.88
C VAL A 41 -3.25 -11.18 14.03
N THR A 42 -4.56 -10.93 14.02
CA THR A 42 -5.48 -11.43 15.06
C THR A 42 -5.51 -12.95 15.12
N ARG A 43 -5.40 -13.62 13.97
CA ARG A 43 -5.32 -15.08 13.83
C ARG A 43 -3.91 -15.65 14.10
N GLY A 44 -2.92 -14.82 14.40
CA GLY A 44 -1.53 -15.24 14.64
C GLY A 44 -0.78 -15.70 13.39
N VAL A 45 -1.29 -15.42 12.18
CA VAL A 45 -0.63 -15.75 10.92
C VAL A 45 0.50 -14.77 10.62
N LEU A 46 0.31 -13.50 10.97
CA LEU A 46 1.29 -12.43 10.90
C LEU A 46 1.61 -11.91 12.30
N ALA A 47 2.77 -11.29 12.47
CA ALA A 47 3.22 -10.79 13.76
C ALA A 47 3.73 -9.34 13.64
N GLY A 48 3.14 -8.41 14.39
CA GLY A 48 3.50 -6.99 14.36
C GLY A 48 2.28 -6.07 14.45
N ASP A 49 2.51 -4.76 14.24
CA ASP A 49 1.43 -3.77 14.15
C ASP A 49 0.70 -3.87 12.80
N PRO A 50 -0.63 -4.07 12.77
CA PRO A 50 -1.38 -4.19 11.52
C PRO A 50 -1.26 -3.00 10.58
N ASN A 51 -1.14 -1.77 11.13
CA ASN A 51 -1.05 -0.58 10.30
C ASN A 51 0.33 -0.46 9.67
N GLU A 52 1.40 -0.71 10.44
CA GLU A 52 2.77 -0.79 9.92
C GLU A 52 2.87 -1.85 8.81
N LEU A 53 2.37 -3.06 9.07
CA LEU A 53 2.37 -4.15 8.09
C LEU A 53 1.60 -3.75 6.83
N ALA A 54 0.39 -3.22 6.96
CA ALA A 54 -0.41 -2.78 5.80
C ALA A 54 0.34 -1.74 4.94
N HIS A 55 1.09 -0.80 5.55
CA HIS A 55 1.90 0.16 4.80
C HIS A 55 3.05 -0.52 4.05
N ILE A 56 3.68 -1.52 4.65
CA ILE A 56 4.73 -2.30 4.01
C ILE A 56 4.19 -3.07 2.79
N TYR A 57 3.03 -3.72 2.93
CA TYR A 57 2.36 -4.39 1.81
C TYR A 57 2.02 -3.40 0.69
N TRP A 58 1.42 -2.25 1.04
CA TRP A 58 1.08 -1.20 0.08
C TRP A 58 2.30 -0.68 -0.65
N ALA A 59 3.38 -0.36 0.07
CA ALA A 59 4.60 0.15 -0.53
C ALA A 59 5.23 -0.85 -1.51
N GLY A 60 5.27 -2.14 -1.15
CA GLY A 60 5.79 -3.20 -2.02
C GLY A 60 4.98 -3.38 -3.30
N LEU A 61 3.65 -3.47 -3.17
CA LEU A 61 2.75 -3.62 -4.31
C LEU A 61 2.72 -2.37 -5.20
N HIS A 62 2.65 -1.19 -4.58
CA HIS A 62 2.68 0.08 -5.30
C HIS A 62 3.98 0.23 -6.09
N GLY A 63 5.13 -0.04 -5.46
CA GLY A 63 6.42 0.00 -6.15
C GLY A 63 6.49 -0.93 -7.36
N LEU A 64 5.96 -2.15 -7.23
CA LEU A 64 5.91 -3.11 -8.34
C LEU A 64 5.03 -2.62 -9.50
N VAL A 65 3.83 -2.11 -9.20
CA VAL A 65 2.90 -1.57 -10.20
C VAL A 65 3.47 -0.31 -10.87
N SER A 66 4.07 0.60 -10.10
CA SER A 66 4.73 1.80 -10.63
C SER A 66 5.86 1.44 -11.60
N LEU A 67 6.69 0.44 -11.26
CA LEU A 67 7.74 -0.04 -12.14
C LEU A 67 7.19 -0.67 -13.42
N HIS A 68 6.08 -1.40 -13.33
CA HIS A 68 5.41 -1.98 -14.50
C HIS A 68 4.89 -0.88 -15.43
N LEU A 69 4.10 0.06 -14.89
CA LEU A 69 3.50 1.16 -15.66
C LEU A 69 4.55 2.10 -16.27
N ALA A 70 5.67 2.32 -15.59
CA ALA A 70 6.79 3.09 -16.12
C ALA A 70 7.63 2.34 -17.17
N GLY A 71 7.30 1.06 -17.47
CA GLY A 71 8.08 0.22 -18.37
C GLY A 71 9.49 -0.06 -17.85
N LYS A 72 9.69 -0.10 -16.53
CA LYS A 72 11.00 -0.25 -15.87
C LYS A 72 11.32 -1.68 -15.44
N LEU A 73 10.40 -2.64 -15.61
CA LEU A 73 10.67 -4.07 -15.39
C LEU A 73 11.47 -4.75 -16.53
N ARG A 74 12.04 -3.97 -17.46
CA ARG A 74 12.70 -4.47 -18.70
C ARG A 74 13.94 -5.35 -18.49
N ILE A 75 14.41 -5.52 -17.27
CA ILE A 75 15.55 -6.40 -16.93
C ILE A 75 15.03 -7.82 -16.67
N GLY A 76 14.42 -8.43 -17.69
CA GLY A 76 14.08 -9.86 -17.70
C GLY A 76 12.99 -10.32 -16.72
N ARG A 77 12.13 -9.41 -16.23
CA ARG A 77 10.99 -9.75 -15.36
C ARG A 77 9.72 -9.04 -15.84
N SER A 78 8.58 -9.68 -15.64
CA SER A 78 7.25 -9.07 -15.84
C SER A 78 6.55 -8.87 -14.51
N LEU A 79 5.49 -8.05 -14.50
CA LEU A 79 4.60 -7.91 -13.35
C LEU A 79 4.08 -9.29 -12.90
N ASP A 80 3.55 -10.07 -13.85
CA ASP A 80 3.00 -11.40 -13.59
C ASP A 80 4.03 -12.35 -12.97
N SER A 81 5.31 -12.24 -13.37
CA SER A 81 6.38 -13.07 -12.81
C SER A 81 6.80 -12.67 -11.39
N LEU A 82 6.52 -11.43 -10.98
CA LEU A 82 7.00 -10.86 -9.71
C LEU A 82 5.91 -10.75 -8.65
N ILE A 83 4.63 -10.69 -9.03
CA ILE A 83 3.54 -10.47 -8.09
C ILE A 83 3.46 -11.56 -7.01
N GLY A 84 3.56 -12.84 -7.39
CA GLY A 84 3.58 -13.98 -6.46
C GLY A 84 4.76 -13.92 -5.48
N PRO A 85 6.01 -13.92 -5.99
CA PRO A 85 7.20 -13.84 -5.13
C PRO A 85 7.22 -12.62 -4.20
N VAL A 86 6.74 -11.45 -4.64
CA VAL A 86 6.65 -10.26 -3.78
C VAL A 86 5.69 -10.51 -2.62
N ILE A 87 4.51 -11.05 -2.87
CA ILE A 87 3.54 -11.38 -1.82
C ILE A 87 4.13 -12.39 -0.84
N ASP A 88 4.75 -13.46 -1.35
CA ASP A 88 5.37 -14.50 -0.53
C ASP A 88 6.46 -13.93 0.39
N HIS A 89 7.32 -13.06 -0.14
CA HIS A 89 8.37 -12.41 0.65
C HIS A 89 7.81 -11.46 1.70
N LEU A 90 6.78 -10.69 1.38
CA LEU A 90 6.13 -9.80 2.34
C LEU A 90 5.48 -10.60 3.48
N ILE A 91 4.79 -11.70 3.18
CA ILE A 91 4.22 -12.61 4.18
C ILE A 91 5.32 -13.25 5.04
N ALA A 92 6.37 -13.78 4.42
CA ALA A 92 7.46 -14.43 5.14
C ALA A 92 8.16 -13.46 6.10
N GLY A 93 8.43 -12.23 5.67
CA GLY A 93 9.02 -11.19 6.51
C GLY A 93 8.13 -10.78 7.68
N ALA A 94 6.82 -10.72 7.47
CA ALA A 94 5.83 -10.35 8.48
C ALA A 94 5.51 -11.46 9.51
N ARG A 95 5.99 -12.71 9.30
CA ARG A 95 5.89 -13.79 10.30
C ARG A 95 6.91 -13.67 11.42
N VAL A 96 8.01 -12.95 11.19
CA VAL A 96 9.08 -12.79 12.17
C VAL A 96 8.83 -11.52 12.98
N SER A 97 8.37 -11.63 14.22
CA SER A 97 8.35 -10.49 15.13
C SER A 97 9.78 -10.03 15.40
N ARG A 98 10.17 -8.89 14.82
CA ARG A 98 11.30 -8.13 15.33
C ARG A 98 10.82 -7.38 16.58
N PRO A 99 11.54 -7.44 17.72
CA PRO A 99 11.16 -6.63 18.87
C PRO A 99 11.10 -5.17 18.44
N THR A 100 9.95 -4.53 18.69
CA THR A 100 9.71 -3.12 18.39
C THR A 100 10.78 -2.30 19.09
N ARG A 101 11.64 -1.66 18.30
CA ARG A 101 12.63 -0.72 18.85
C ARG A 101 11.83 0.45 19.43
N PRO A 102 11.95 0.78 20.72
CA PRO A 102 11.20 1.88 21.30
C PRO A 102 11.50 3.17 20.52
N SER A 103 10.45 3.79 19.99
CA SER A 103 10.54 5.08 19.30
C SER A 103 11.06 6.12 20.30
N PRO A 104 12.12 6.89 19.97
CA PRO A 104 12.57 7.96 20.85
C PRO A 104 11.44 8.97 20.95
N ARG A 105 10.82 9.06 22.14
CA ARG A 105 9.81 10.10 22.43
C ARG A 105 10.43 11.46 22.11
N ARG A 106 9.97 12.11 21.05
CA ARG A 106 10.30 13.50 20.73
C ARG A 106 9.80 14.37 21.89
N LYS A 107 10.72 14.93 22.69
CA LYS A 107 10.36 15.91 23.72
C LYS A 107 9.78 17.13 23.00
N SER A 108 8.49 17.41 23.20
CA SER A 108 7.90 18.69 22.84
C SER A 108 8.62 19.77 23.63
N ARG A 109 9.15 20.76 22.93
CA ARG A 109 9.79 21.93 23.50
C ARG A 109 8.82 23.10 23.44
#